data_AF-A0A917ZS64-F1
#
_entry.id   AF-A0A917ZS64-F1
#
_cell.length_a   1.000
_cell.length_b   1.000
_cell.length_c   1.000
_cell.angle_alpha   90.00
_cell.angle_beta   90.00
_cell.angle_gamma   90.00
#
_symmetry.space_group_name_H-M   'P 1'
#
loop_
_entity.id
_entity.type
_entity.pdbx_description
1 polymer ?
#
loop_
_entity_poly.entity_id
_entity_poly.type
_entity_poly.pdbx_seq_one_letter_code
_entity_poly.pdbx_strand_id
1 'polypeptide(L)'
;MWAATASLMGVVVGGLLSFAAQETSRRSSERTEEQRRDSEIAEKRRDNRVSHLVEFLVAAQAAERVAADRGPQPPLDEGWQVLANQSIDRLWVLQKTIHMLCAPHVNEAARGLCFALQEVIKNGPDDSGEPFAEQVAAHIRPSRRAFLDAAHEYLG
;
A
#
# COMPACT_ATOMS: atom_id res chain seq x y z
N MET A 1 21.14 54.64 -49.47
CA MET A 1 21.06 54.60 -47.99
C MET A 1 19.67 54.19 -47.46
N TRP A 2 18.89 53.36 -48.16
CA TRP A 2 17.56 52.90 -47.69
C TRP A 2 17.46 51.39 -47.39
N ALA A 3 18.39 50.58 -47.94
CA ALA A 3 18.40 49.13 -47.70
C ALA A 3 18.94 48.75 -46.30
N ALA A 4 19.82 49.57 -45.72
CA ALA A 4 20.44 49.29 -44.42
C ALA A 4 19.43 49.46 -43.25
N THR A 5 18.51 50.41 -43.35
CA THR A 5 17.44 50.63 -42.35
C THR A 5 16.38 49.52 -42.38
N ALA A 6 16.06 48.99 -43.55
CA ALA A 6 15.16 47.85 -43.68
C ALA A 6 15.72 46.57 -43.03
N SER A 7 17.02 46.34 -43.14
CA SER A 7 17.69 45.15 -42.58
C SER A 7 17.78 45.19 -41.05
N LEU A 8 18.05 46.35 -40.46
CA LEU A 8 18.08 46.53 -38.99
C LEU A 8 16.69 46.32 -38.35
N MET A 9 15.62 46.77 -39.01
CA MET A 9 14.25 46.55 -38.54
C MET A 9 13.85 45.07 -38.56
N GLY A 10 14.30 44.31 -39.57
CA GLY A 10 14.03 42.88 -39.66
C GLY A 10 14.62 42.06 -38.51
N VAL A 11 15.84 42.39 -38.06
CA VAL A 11 16.52 41.69 -36.95
C VAL A 11 15.87 42.03 -35.60
N VAL A 12 15.44 43.28 -35.38
CA VAL A 12 14.73 43.66 -34.15
C VAL A 12 13.38 42.95 -34.05
N VAL A 13 12.62 42.89 -35.15
CA VAL A 13 11.33 42.19 -35.19
C VAL A 13 11.51 40.67 -35.02
N GLY A 14 12.52 40.08 -35.66
CA GLY A 14 12.85 38.66 -35.50
C GLY A 14 13.32 38.30 -34.08
N GLY A 15 14.08 39.18 -33.43
CA GLY A 15 14.53 39.03 -32.04
C GLY A 15 13.39 39.13 -31.02
N LEU A 16 12.46 40.07 -31.22
CA LEU A 16 11.27 40.21 -30.39
C LEU A 16 10.31 39.02 -30.53
N LEU A 17 10.10 38.53 -31.75
CA LEU A 17 9.30 37.32 -32.00
C LEU A 17 9.94 36.06 -31.39
N SER A 18 11.27 35.95 -31.46
CA SER A 18 12.00 34.82 -30.86
C SER A 18 11.96 34.84 -29.33
N PHE A 19 12.06 36.02 -28.72
CA PHE A 19 11.95 36.19 -27.27
C PHE A 19 10.52 35.90 -26.77
N ALA A 20 9.50 36.39 -27.48
CA ALA A 20 8.11 36.11 -27.17
C ALA A 20 7.77 34.61 -27.28
N ALA A 21 8.28 33.93 -28.31
CA ALA A 21 8.12 32.48 -28.48
C ALA A 21 8.79 31.69 -27.35
N GLN A 22 9.99 32.09 -26.91
CA GLN A 22 10.72 31.46 -25.81
C GLN A 22 10.00 31.61 -24.46
N GLU A 23 9.44 32.79 -24.17
CA GLU A 23 8.71 33.04 -22.93
C GLU A 23 7.40 32.24 -22.86
N THR A 24 6.67 32.12 -23.98
CA THR A 24 5.47 31.26 -24.03
C THR A 24 5.79 29.77 -23.91
N SER A 25 6.89 29.32 -24.51
CA SER A 25 7.32 27.92 -24.47
C SER A 25 7.78 27.51 -23.07
N ARG A 26 8.44 28.41 -22.33
CA ARG A 26 8.83 28.19 -20.92
C ARG A 26 7.61 27.99 -20.01
N ARG A 27 6.61 28.87 -20.09
CA ARG A 27 5.40 28.78 -19.23
C ARG A 27 4.52 27.57 -19.52
N SER A 28 4.49 27.08 -20.76
CA SER A 28 3.77 25.84 -21.10
C SER A 28 4.55 24.58 -20.70
N SER A 29 5.88 24.61 -20.77
CA SER A 29 6.74 23.50 -20.33
C SER A 29 6.63 23.30 -18.82
N GLU A 30 6.67 24.38 -18.04
CA GLU A 30 6.58 24.35 -16.57
C GLU A 30 5.31 23.66 -16.08
N ARG A 31 4.13 23.98 -16.65
CA ARG A 31 2.86 23.34 -16.26
C ARG A 31 2.78 21.86 -16.64
N THR A 32 3.38 21.48 -17.76
CA THR A 32 3.40 20.08 -18.22
C THR A 32 4.37 19.25 -17.37
N GLU A 33 5.49 19.85 -16.95
CA GLU A 33 6.45 19.23 -16.03
C GLU A 33 5.90 19.10 -14.60
N GLU A 34 5.18 20.10 -14.11
CA GLU A 34 4.48 20.02 -12.81
C GLU A 34 3.43 18.91 -12.81
N GLN A 35 2.59 18.82 -13.84
CA GLN A 35 1.60 17.74 -13.97
C GLN A 35 2.26 16.35 -14.04
N ARG A 36 3.38 16.22 -14.77
CA ARG A 36 4.15 14.96 -14.82
C ARG A 36 4.74 14.60 -13.46
N ARG A 37 5.30 15.57 -12.73
CA ARG A 37 5.82 15.35 -11.38
C ARG A 37 4.72 14.92 -10.41
N ASP A 38 3.55 15.56 -10.48
CA ASP A 38 2.41 15.20 -9.64
C ASP A 38 1.90 13.79 -9.94
N SER A 39 1.84 13.39 -11.21
CA SER A 39 1.51 12.00 -11.58
C SER A 39 2.56 11.00 -11.09
N GLU A 40 3.84 11.31 -11.22
CA GLU A 40 4.93 10.45 -10.74
C GLU A 40 4.89 10.30 -9.21
N ILE A 41 4.57 11.38 -8.48
CA ILE A 41 4.42 11.34 -7.02
C ILE A 41 3.18 10.52 -6.63
N ALA A 42 2.07 10.68 -7.35
CA ALA A 42 0.85 9.91 -7.11
C ALA A 42 1.07 8.40 -7.35
N GLU A 43 1.78 8.04 -8.42
CA GLU A 43 2.15 6.66 -8.74
C GLU A 43 3.09 6.08 -7.67
N LYS A 44 4.15 6.78 -7.29
CA LYS A 44 5.05 6.33 -6.20
C LYS A 44 4.31 6.11 -4.89
N ARG A 45 3.34 6.98 -4.56
CA ARG A 45 2.49 6.78 -3.38
C ARG A 45 1.61 5.55 -3.53
N ARG A 46 1.08 5.26 -4.73
CA ARG A 46 0.27 4.06 -4.98
C ARG A 46 1.10 2.79 -4.80
N ASP A 47 2.28 2.72 -5.41
CA ASP A 47 3.18 1.57 -5.30
C ASP A 47 3.59 1.31 -3.85
N ASN A 48 3.91 2.37 -3.11
CA ASN A 48 4.26 2.25 -1.70
C ASN A 48 3.11 1.65 -0.87
N ARG A 49 1.86 2.04 -1.16
CA ARG A 49 0.68 1.48 -0.47
C ARG A 49 0.45 0.01 -0.80
N VAL A 50 0.59 -0.37 -2.08
CA VAL A 50 0.48 -1.78 -2.49
C VAL A 50 1.53 -2.62 -1.79
N SER A 51 2.78 -2.15 -1.73
CA SER A 51 3.86 -2.86 -1.02
C SER A 51 3.50 -3.15 0.43
N HIS A 52 3.00 -2.17 1.18
CA HIS A 52 2.63 -2.37 2.57
C HIS A 52 1.40 -3.25 2.77
N LEU A 53 0.41 -3.21 1.87
CA LEU A 53 -0.72 -4.13 1.89
C LEU A 53 -0.27 -5.58 1.67
N VAL A 54 0.67 -5.80 0.76
CA VAL A 54 1.25 -7.12 0.49
C VAL A 54 2.10 -7.59 1.67
N GLU A 55 2.95 -6.74 2.24
CA GLU A 55 3.75 -7.07 3.43
C GLU A 55 2.87 -7.48 4.61
N PHE A 56 1.78 -6.74 4.84
CA PHE A 56 0.79 -7.08 5.86
C PHE A 56 0.15 -8.45 5.60
N LEU A 57 -0.25 -8.73 4.35
CA LEU A 57 -0.84 -10.03 3.99
C LEU A 57 0.15 -11.19 4.19
N VAL A 58 1.44 -10.99 3.86
CA VAL A 58 2.49 -11.99 4.09
C VAL A 58 2.63 -12.28 5.59
N ALA A 59 2.61 -11.26 6.45
CA ALA A 59 2.64 -11.44 7.89
C ALA A 59 1.37 -12.12 8.42
N ALA A 60 0.20 -11.78 7.89
CA ALA A 60 -1.05 -12.45 8.24
C ALA A 60 -1.02 -13.95 7.89
N GLN A 61 -0.50 -14.30 6.71
CA GLN A 61 -0.34 -15.68 6.29
C GLN A 61 0.69 -16.44 7.15
N ALA A 62 1.76 -15.78 7.60
CA ALA A 62 2.72 -16.38 8.52
C ALA A 62 2.07 -16.68 9.88
N ALA A 63 1.29 -15.75 10.41
CA ALA A 63 0.55 -15.94 11.65
C ALA A 63 -0.51 -17.07 11.52
N GLU A 64 -1.20 -17.18 10.39
CA GLU A 64 -2.14 -18.28 10.12
C GLU A 64 -1.45 -19.65 10.13
N ARG A 65 -0.23 -19.75 9.56
CA ARG A 65 0.54 -21.00 9.60
C ARG A 65 0.91 -21.38 11.03
N VAL A 66 1.39 -20.41 11.82
CA VAL A 66 1.70 -20.66 13.24
C VAL A 66 0.46 -21.07 14.01
N ALA A 67 -0.70 -20.47 13.72
CA ALA A 67 -1.97 -20.88 14.29
C ALA A 67 -2.32 -22.33 13.92
N ALA A 68 -2.16 -22.73 12.66
CA ALA A 68 -2.43 -24.10 12.20
C ALA A 68 -1.46 -25.12 12.82
N ASP A 69 -0.19 -24.76 12.97
CA ASP A 69 0.87 -25.61 13.54
C ASP A 69 0.69 -25.86 15.05
N ARG A 70 -0.13 -25.05 15.74
CA ARG A 70 -0.49 -25.24 17.16
C ARG A 70 -1.07 -26.64 17.42
N GLY A 71 -1.90 -27.14 16.50
CA GLY A 71 -2.72 -28.33 16.70
C GLY A 71 -3.84 -28.15 17.75
N PRO A 72 -4.70 -29.17 17.92
CA PRO A 72 -5.89 -29.11 18.78
C PRO A 72 -5.58 -29.07 20.28
N GLN A 73 -4.39 -29.49 20.69
CA GLN A 73 -3.94 -29.42 22.09
C GLN A 73 -3.03 -28.20 22.27
N PRO A 74 -3.08 -27.50 23.42
CA PRO A 74 -2.15 -26.41 23.69
C PRO A 74 -0.72 -26.93 23.57
N PRO A 75 0.13 -26.36 22.71
CA PRO A 75 1.49 -26.81 22.55
C PRO A 75 2.25 -26.54 23.86
N LEU A 76 2.90 -27.58 24.38
CA LEU A 76 3.88 -27.47 25.47
C LEU A 76 5.25 -26.97 24.97
N ASP A 77 5.34 -26.64 23.69
CA ASP A 77 6.57 -26.23 23.02
C ASP A 77 6.80 -24.72 23.19
N GLU A 78 7.83 -24.38 23.98
CA GLU A 78 8.32 -23.01 24.12
C GLU A 78 8.72 -22.40 22.76
N GLY A 79 9.19 -23.23 21.82
CA GLY A 79 9.56 -22.80 20.47
C GLY A 79 8.37 -22.25 19.68
N TRP A 80 7.25 -22.96 19.68
CA TRP A 80 6.00 -22.49 19.10
C TRP A 80 5.55 -21.17 19.74
N GLN A 81 5.62 -21.05 21.07
CA GLN A 81 5.16 -19.83 21.76
C GLN A 81 6.00 -18.60 21.38
N VAL A 82 7.30 -18.76 21.21
CA VAL A 82 8.18 -17.69 20.71
C VAL A 82 7.81 -17.30 19.28
N LEU A 83 7.59 -18.27 18.38
CA LEU A 83 7.18 -18.01 17.00
C LEU A 83 5.80 -17.34 16.90
N ALA A 84 4.86 -17.73 17.75
CA ALA A 84 3.53 -17.14 17.86
C ALA A 84 3.60 -15.67 18.26
N ASN A 85 4.36 -15.35 19.31
CA ASN A 85 4.56 -13.98 19.76
C ASN A 85 5.25 -13.13 18.68
N GLN A 86 6.32 -13.63 18.05
CA GLN A 86 7.02 -12.93 16.97
C GLN A 86 6.11 -12.66 15.76
N SER A 87 5.25 -13.62 15.41
CA SER A 87 4.33 -13.49 14.29
C SER A 87 3.23 -12.47 14.57
N ILE A 88 2.67 -12.47 15.79
CA ILE A 88 1.69 -11.49 16.25
C ILE A 88 2.30 -10.09 16.30
N ASP A 89 3.51 -9.94 16.86
CA ASP A 89 4.18 -8.64 16.95
C ASP A 89 4.44 -8.04 15.57
N ARG A 90 4.97 -8.84 14.63
CA ARG A 90 5.19 -8.41 13.25
C ARG A 90 3.89 -7.99 12.57
N LEU A 91 2.82 -8.77 12.77
CA LEU A 91 1.50 -8.47 12.23
C LEU A 91 0.96 -7.13 12.72
N TRP A 92 1.06 -6.86 14.03
CA TRP A 92 0.64 -5.59 14.62
C TRP A 92 1.50 -4.40 14.19
N VAL A 93 2.80 -4.58 14.00
CA VAL A 93 3.68 -3.53 13.45
C VAL A 93 3.22 -3.14 12.04
N LEU A 94 2.95 -4.12 11.18
CA LEU A 94 2.50 -3.85 9.81
C LEU A 94 1.10 -3.25 9.77
N GLN A 95 0.20 -3.66 10.68
CA GLN A 95 -1.09 -3.00 10.82
C GLN A 95 -0.95 -1.51 11.15
N LYS A 96 0.00 -1.13 12.02
CA LYS A 96 0.28 0.30 12.31
C LYS A 96 0.78 1.04 11.07
N THR A 97 1.55 0.39 10.20
CA THR A 97 1.94 0.96 8.91
C THR A 97 0.72 1.19 8.01
N ILE A 98 -0.22 0.25 7.94
CA ILE A 98 -1.50 0.44 7.25
C ILE A 98 -2.29 1.61 7.85
N HIS A 99 -2.33 1.74 9.18
CA HIS A 99 -2.99 2.86 9.86
C HIS A 99 -2.42 4.22 9.46
N MET A 100 -1.11 4.32 9.24
CA MET A 100 -0.46 5.58 8.85
C MET A 100 -0.65 5.93 7.37
N LEU A 101 -0.82 4.95 6.48
CA LEU A 101 -0.69 5.15 5.04
C LEU A 101 -1.97 4.91 4.23
N CYS A 102 -2.91 4.15 4.77
CA CYS A 102 -4.12 3.73 4.08
C CYS A 102 -5.37 4.44 4.63
N ALA A 103 -6.48 4.33 3.90
CA ALA A 103 -7.75 4.90 4.34
C ALA A 103 -8.28 4.21 5.62
N PRO A 104 -9.11 4.90 6.42
CA PRO A 104 -9.64 4.36 7.68
C PRO A 104 -10.33 3.00 7.55
N HIS A 105 -11.10 2.77 6.49
CA HIS A 105 -11.81 1.49 6.28
C HIS A 105 -10.85 0.32 6.02
N VAL A 106 -9.74 0.55 5.30
CA VAL A 106 -8.69 -0.46 5.10
C VAL A 106 -8.02 -0.80 6.43
N ASN A 107 -7.72 0.22 7.22
CA ASN A 107 -7.14 0.04 8.55
C ASN A 107 -8.08 -0.72 9.50
N GLU A 108 -9.37 -0.43 9.47
CA GLU A 108 -10.37 -1.15 10.26
C GLU A 108 -10.43 -2.63 9.87
N ALA A 109 -10.46 -2.94 8.57
CA ALA A 109 -10.44 -4.31 8.09
C ALA A 109 -9.13 -5.04 8.45
N ALA A 110 -7.98 -4.36 8.34
CA ALA A 110 -6.68 -4.89 8.76
C ALA A 110 -6.65 -5.21 10.27
N ARG A 111 -7.17 -4.31 11.11
CA ARG A 111 -7.33 -4.57 12.55
C ARG A 111 -8.22 -5.78 12.83
N GLY A 112 -9.34 -5.91 12.11
CA GLY A 112 -10.22 -7.07 12.21
C GLY A 112 -9.47 -8.39 11.95
N LEU A 113 -8.64 -8.42 10.91
CA LEU A 113 -7.79 -9.58 10.62
C LEU A 113 -6.73 -9.83 11.71
N CYS A 114 -6.09 -8.79 12.25
CA CYS A 114 -5.16 -8.92 13.36
C CYS A 114 -5.81 -9.56 14.59
N PHE A 115 -7.02 -9.09 14.95
CA PHE A 115 -7.74 -9.64 16.09
C PHE A 115 -8.14 -11.09 15.87
N ALA A 116 -8.67 -11.45 14.69
CA ALA A 116 -9.02 -12.84 14.38
C ALA A 116 -7.80 -13.77 14.46
N LEU A 117 -6.65 -13.34 13.94
CA LEU A 117 -5.39 -14.10 14.01
C LEU A 117 -4.86 -14.24 15.44
N GLN A 118 -4.86 -13.15 16.21
CA GLN A 118 -4.43 -13.20 17.61
C GLN A 118 -5.35 -14.10 18.44
N GLU A 119 -6.65 -14.02 18.22
CA GLU A 119 -7.65 -14.82 18.92
C GLU A 119 -7.44 -16.31 18.65
N VAL A 120 -7.34 -16.70 17.38
CA VAL A 120 -7.14 -18.12 17.02
C VAL A 120 -5.78 -18.66 17.48
N ILE A 121 -4.72 -17.84 17.47
CA ILE A 121 -3.41 -18.25 18.02
C ILE A 121 -3.54 -18.49 19.53
N LYS A 122 -4.19 -17.59 20.25
CA LYS A 122 -4.29 -17.63 21.71
C LYS A 122 -5.25 -18.72 22.20
N ASN A 123 -6.44 -18.79 21.63
CA ASN A 123 -7.54 -19.61 22.16
C ASN A 123 -7.77 -20.88 21.32
N GLY A 124 -7.35 -20.87 20.05
CA GLY A 124 -7.73 -21.90 19.08
C GLY A 124 -9.04 -21.53 18.36
N PRO A 125 -9.37 -22.22 17.25
CA PRO A 125 -10.64 -22.06 16.58
C PRO A 125 -11.77 -22.79 17.33
N ASP A 126 -13.02 -22.46 16.99
CA ASP A 126 -14.19 -23.20 17.47
C ASP A 126 -14.20 -24.62 16.89
N ASP A 127 -14.54 -25.61 17.72
CA ASP A 127 -14.58 -27.01 17.29
C ASP A 127 -15.79 -27.26 16.38
N SER A 128 -15.52 -27.48 15.10
CA SER A 128 -16.53 -27.81 14.09
C SER A 128 -16.48 -29.28 13.66
N GLY A 129 -15.61 -30.11 14.28
CA GLY A 129 -15.36 -31.50 13.86
C GLY A 129 -14.49 -31.65 12.60
N GLU A 130 -14.09 -30.54 11.97
CA GLU A 130 -13.18 -30.52 10.81
C GLU A 130 -11.71 -30.63 11.27
N PRO A 131 -10.75 -30.90 10.36
CA PRO A 131 -9.33 -30.83 10.69
C PRO A 131 -8.95 -29.46 11.28
N PHE A 132 -8.14 -29.44 12.34
CA PHE A 132 -7.79 -28.21 13.08
C PHE A 132 -7.31 -27.05 12.18
N ALA A 133 -6.46 -27.35 11.19
CA ALA A 133 -5.98 -26.34 10.22
C ALA A 133 -7.12 -25.74 9.38
N GLU A 134 -8.15 -26.53 9.06
CA GLU A 134 -9.33 -26.06 8.34
C GLU A 134 -10.23 -25.21 9.23
N GLN A 135 -10.35 -25.56 10.51
CA GLN A 135 -11.03 -24.73 11.52
C GLN A 135 -10.35 -23.36 11.66
N VAL A 136 -9.01 -23.34 11.73
CA VAL A 136 -8.22 -22.09 11.74
C VAL A 136 -8.50 -21.26 10.49
N ALA A 137 -8.42 -21.88 9.30
CA ALA A 137 -8.68 -21.19 8.04
C ALA A 137 -10.11 -20.64 7.97
N ALA A 138 -11.10 -21.41 8.45
CA ALA A 138 -12.51 -21.01 8.51
C ALA A 138 -12.73 -19.81 9.45
N HIS A 139 -12.10 -19.81 10.63
CA HIS A 139 -12.16 -18.70 11.58
C HIS A 139 -11.57 -17.40 11.00
N ILE A 140 -10.47 -17.48 10.26
CA ILE A 140 -9.78 -16.32 9.69
C ILE A 140 -10.48 -15.80 8.42
N ARG A 141 -11.08 -16.69 7.62
CA ARG A 141 -11.61 -16.39 6.27
C ARG A 141 -12.49 -15.14 6.20
N PRO A 142 -13.46 -14.88 7.10
CA PRO A 142 -14.29 -13.68 7.04
C PRO A 142 -13.48 -12.37 7.15
N SER A 143 -12.57 -12.30 8.11
CA SER A 143 -11.75 -11.11 8.35
C SER A 143 -10.74 -10.87 7.21
N ARG A 144 -10.15 -11.94 6.67
CA ARG A 144 -9.27 -11.88 5.50
C ARG A 144 -10.02 -11.38 4.26
N ARG A 145 -11.23 -11.87 4.03
CA ARG A 145 -12.06 -11.40 2.92
C ARG A 145 -12.40 -9.92 3.07
N ALA A 146 -12.84 -9.49 4.25
CA ALA A 146 -13.13 -8.08 4.52
C ALA A 146 -11.91 -7.18 4.25
N PHE A 147 -10.71 -7.61 4.64
CA PHE A 147 -9.48 -6.90 4.34
C PHE A 147 -9.17 -6.83 2.83
N LEU A 148 -9.30 -7.95 2.11
CA LEU A 148 -9.05 -7.99 0.66
C LEU A 148 -10.06 -7.15 -0.11
N ASP A 149 -11.34 -7.19 0.27
CA ASP A 149 -12.40 -6.39 -0.33
C ASP A 149 -12.14 -4.88 -0.09
N ALA A 150 -11.79 -4.49 1.13
CA ALA A 150 -11.42 -3.11 1.46
C ALA A 150 -10.14 -2.65 0.74
N ALA A 151 -9.13 -3.52 0.61
CA ALA A 151 -7.90 -3.21 -0.12
C ALA A 151 -8.17 -3.06 -1.62
N HIS A 152 -9.04 -3.90 -2.19
CA HIS A 152 -9.45 -3.80 -3.59
C HIS A 152 -10.15 -2.47 -3.87
N GLU A 153 -11.18 -2.12 -3.07
CA GLU A 153 -11.89 -0.85 -3.18
C GLU A 153 -10.95 0.36 -3.04
N TYR A 154 -9.98 0.28 -2.13
CA TYR A 154 -9.02 1.34 -1.90
C TYR A 154 -8.03 1.55 -3.06
N LEU A 155 -7.70 0.49 -3.81
CA LEU A 155 -6.72 0.52 -4.88
C LEU A 155 -7.30 0.89 -6.24
N GLY A 156 -8.62 0.74 -6.42
CA GLY A 156 -9.34 1.01 -7.68
C GLY A 156 -9.30 -0.16 -8.64
#